data_AF-A0A8I6XVX6-F1
#
_entry.id   AF-A0A8I6XVX6-F1
#
_cell.length_a   1.000
_cell.length_b   1.000
_cell.length_c   1.000
_cell.angle_alpha   90.00
_cell.angle_beta   90.00
_cell.angle_gamma   90.00
#
_symmetry.space_group_name_H-M   'P 1'
#
loop_
_entity.id
_entity.type
_entity.pdbx_description
1 polymer ?
#
loop_
_entity_poly.entity_id
_entity_poly.type
_entity_poly.pdbx_seq_one_letter_code
_entity_poly.pdbx_strand_id
1 'polypeptide(L)'
;MRYKEMAASKGKPFPFKHAWAILQTFDKWKLRDQETAPKKSAMLRMDDSEDEEEERNLGKPEGTKKGKLRVKMEGEASSLREKMEQMMKAREELTTKTLETKLLITEKKKEVKLAQVEAKREEAKGKADLEERMIKLKEAKVWKELMVEEKEHMMMSKKDMDQEQLQWWKDYKEDIAERKRIFRYKGWV
;
A
#
# COMPACT_ATOMS: atom_id res chain seq x y z
N MET A 1 -17.05 -30.27 11.87
CA MET A 1 -17.91 -29.63 10.84
C MET A 1 -17.36 -29.93 9.47
N ARG A 2 -18.17 -30.48 8.56
CA ARG A 2 -17.76 -30.74 7.17
C ARG A 2 -17.81 -29.42 6.40
N TYR A 3 -16.84 -29.18 5.53
CA TYR A 3 -16.63 -27.96 4.71
C TYR A 3 -17.86 -27.49 3.90
N LYS A 4 -18.90 -28.33 3.79
CA LYS A 4 -20.16 -28.09 3.09
C LYS A 4 -21.17 -27.21 3.84
N GLU A 5 -20.93 -26.92 5.12
CA GLU A 5 -21.90 -26.18 5.98
C GLU A 5 -21.56 -24.69 6.16
N MET A 6 -20.46 -24.19 5.58
CA MET A 6 -20.12 -22.76 5.68
C MET A 6 -20.92 -21.93 4.68
N ALA A 7 -21.54 -20.84 5.15
CA ALA A 7 -22.41 -19.96 4.34
C ALA A 7 -21.76 -19.39 3.06
N ALA A 8 -20.43 -19.37 2.97
CA ALA A 8 -19.67 -18.98 1.78
C ALA A 8 -19.68 -20.04 0.64
N SER A 9 -20.18 -21.26 0.87
CA SER A 9 -20.12 -22.35 -0.10
C SER A 9 -21.27 -22.37 -1.13
N LYS A 10 -22.15 -21.35 -1.12
CA LYS A 10 -23.31 -21.26 -2.03
C LYS A 10 -23.03 -20.50 -3.33
N GLY A 11 -21.80 -20.05 -3.56
CA GLY A 11 -21.37 -19.39 -4.81
C GLY A 11 -20.94 -20.38 -5.90
N LYS A 12 -21.00 -19.96 -7.17
CA LYS A 12 -20.45 -20.72 -8.31
C LYS A 12 -18.99 -21.09 -8.02
N PRO A 13 -18.57 -22.36 -8.24
CA PRO A 13 -17.19 -22.76 -8.02
C PRO A 13 -16.25 -21.87 -8.83
N PHE A 14 -15.33 -21.20 -8.14
CA PHE A 14 -14.28 -20.43 -8.81
C PHE A 14 -13.46 -21.41 -9.68
N PRO A 15 -13.26 -21.13 -10.98
CA PRO A 15 -12.49 -22.02 -11.83
C PRO A 15 -11.01 -21.90 -11.47
N PHE A 16 -10.57 -22.74 -10.52
CA PHE A 16 -9.19 -22.84 -10.03
C PHE A 16 -8.17 -23.22 -11.13
N LYS A 17 -8.66 -23.58 -12.33
CA LYS A 17 -7.83 -23.97 -13.47
C LYS A 17 -6.94 -22.86 -14.02
N HIS A 18 -7.32 -21.58 -13.88
CA HIS A 18 -6.54 -20.48 -14.49
C HIS A 18 -5.24 -20.18 -13.74
N ALA A 19 -5.22 -20.35 -12.42
CA ALA A 19 -4.03 -20.10 -11.62
C ALA A 19 -2.94 -21.17 -11.84
N TRP A 20 -3.34 -22.42 -12.10
CA TRP A 20 -2.38 -23.52 -12.26
C TRP A 20 -1.56 -23.43 -13.55
N ALA A 21 -2.19 -23.00 -14.66
CA ALA A 21 -1.49 -22.75 -15.92
C ALA A 21 -0.45 -21.62 -15.82
N ILE A 22 -0.70 -20.61 -14.98
CA ILE A 22 0.22 -19.49 -14.74
C ILE A 22 1.37 -19.91 -13.82
N LEU A 23 1.14 -20.85 -12.89
CA LEU A 23 2.18 -21.36 -12.01
C LEU A 23 3.17 -22.29 -12.74
N GLN A 24 2.75 -22.98 -13.80
CA GLN A 24 3.62 -23.81 -14.63
C GLN A 24 4.71 -23.02 -15.37
N THR A 25 4.51 -21.73 -15.64
CA THR A 25 5.48 -20.88 -16.36
C THR A 25 6.50 -20.23 -15.44
N PHE A 26 6.34 -20.32 -14.12
CA PHE A 26 7.30 -19.80 -13.15
C PHE A 26 8.45 -20.79 -12.93
N ASP A 27 9.69 -20.36 -13.23
CA ASP A 27 10.90 -21.20 -13.09
C ASP A 27 11.12 -21.72 -11.66
N LYS A 28 10.60 -21.03 -10.64
CA LYS A 28 10.62 -21.49 -9.24
C LYS A 28 9.85 -22.79 -9.01
N TRP A 29 8.86 -23.11 -9.84
CA TRP A 29 8.03 -24.31 -9.72
C TRP A 29 8.62 -25.52 -10.47
N LYS A 30 9.37 -25.29 -11.55
CA LYS A 30 10.09 -26.37 -12.28
C LYS A 30 11.13 -27.10 -11.41
N LEU A 31 11.63 -26.45 -10.35
CA LEU A 31 12.64 -27.01 -9.46
C LEU A 31 12.07 -28.02 -8.44
N ARG A 32 10.75 -28.07 -8.21
CA ARG A 32 10.16 -29.06 -7.29
C ARG A 32 10.14 -30.47 -7.86
N ASP A 33 10.00 -30.62 -9.17
CA ASP A 33 9.97 -31.94 -9.82
C ASP A 33 11.38 -32.55 -9.98
N GLN A 34 12.43 -31.74 -9.82
CA GLN A 34 13.84 -32.19 -9.74
C GLN A 34 14.34 -32.41 -8.31
N GLU A 35 13.62 -31.94 -7.29
CA GLU A 35 13.88 -32.35 -5.91
C GLU A 35 13.41 -33.79 -5.75
N THR A 36 14.32 -34.74 -5.98
CA THR A 36 14.17 -36.15 -5.65
C THR A 36 13.49 -36.27 -4.29
N ALA A 37 12.41 -37.05 -4.23
CA ALA A 37 11.64 -37.32 -3.01
C ALA A 37 12.60 -37.52 -1.81
N PRO A 38 12.33 -36.90 -0.65
CA PRO A 38 13.12 -37.15 0.55
C PRO A 38 13.21 -38.67 0.74
N LYS A 39 14.43 -39.21 0.68
CA LYS A 39 14.68 -40.64 0.91
C LYS A 39 14.00 -40.99 2.23
N LYS A 40 13.05 -41.93 2.14
CA LYS A 40 12.32 -42.49 3.27
C LYS A 40 13.31 -42.77 4.40
N SER A 41 12.97 -42.29 5.59
CA SER A 41 13.61 -42.55 6.87
C SER A 41 14.31 -43.91 6.93
N ALA A 42 15.64 -43.90 6.89
CA ALA A 42 16.43 -45.02 7.36
C ALA A 42 16.41 -44.97 8.89
N MET A 43 15.42 -45.65 9.49
CA MET A 43 15.55 -46.12 10.88
C MET A 43 16.84 -46.92 10.95
N LEU A 44 17.87 -46.38 11.61
CA LEU A 44 19.02 -47.18 11.98
C LEU A 44 18.56 -48.18 13.03
N ARG A 45 18.48 -49.44 12.60
CA ARG A 45 18.51 -50.61 13.46
C ARG A 45 19.78 -50.53 14.31
N MET A 46 19.62 -50.43 15.63
CA MET A 46 20.68 -50.83 16.55
C MET A 46 20.50 -52.32 16.79
N ASP A 47 21.25 -53.11 16.05
CA ASP A 47 21.65 -54.44 16.49
C ASP A 47 22.93 -54.82 15.74
N ASP A 48 24.03 -54.89 16.49
CA ASP A 48 25.11 -55.82 16.19
C ASP A 48 25.83 -56.12 17.51
N SER A 49 25.60 -57.35 17.98
CA SER A 49 26.23 -57.98 19.12
C SER A 49 27.36 -58.88 18.64
N GLU A 50 28.56 -58.70 19.18
CA GLU A 50 29.68 -59.67 19.32
C GLU A 50 30.71 -58.95 20.20
N ASP A 51 30.76 -59.13 21.52
CA ASP A 51 31.16 -60.28 22.35
C ASP A 51 32.69 -60.54 22.42
N GLU A 52 33.14 -60.72 23.66
CA GLU A 52 34.43 -61.23 24.17
C GLU A 52 35.74 -60.44 23.92
N GLU A 53 36.24 -59.74 24.95
CA GLU A 53 37.40 -60.24 25.73
C GLU A 53 37.78 -59.35 26.94
N GLU A 54 38.19 -60.03 28.01
CA GLU A 54 39.00 -59.56 29.15
C GLU A 54 38.32 -58.84 30.35
N GLU A 55 37.62 -59.68 31.09
CA GLU A 55 37.86 -59.90 32.53
C GLU A 55 39.28 -59.50 33.02
N ARG A 56 39.33 -58.95 34.25
CA ARG A 56 40.50 -58.70 35.14
C ARG A 56 41.28 -57.40 34.94
N ASN A 57 40.90 -56.39 35.73
CA ASN A 57 41.88 -55.57 36.46
C ASN A 57 41.30 -55.14 37.82
N LEU A 58 41.34 -56.06 38.79
CA LEU A 58 41.31 -55.74 40.22
C LEU A 58 42.68 -55.17 40.61
N GLY A 59 42.72 -53.91 41.04
CA GLY A 59 43.85 -53.34 41.78
C GLY A 59 44.85 -52.51 40.97
N LYS A 60 44.54 -51.22 40.75
CA LYS A 60 45.51 -50.10 40.64
C LYS A 60 44.76 -48.77 40.79
N PRO A 61 45.34 -47.73 41.42
CA PRO A 61 44.64 -46.46 41.62
C PRO A 61 44.58 -45.71 40.28
N GLU A 62 43.46 -45.82 39.56
CA GLU A 62 43.20 -45.11 38.32
C GLU A 62 42.80 -43.64 38.60
N GLY A 63 43.68 -42.91 39.29
CA GLY A 63 43.31 -41.66 39.99
C GLY A 63 43.46 -40.36 39.21
N THR A 64 43.93 -40.35 37.95
CA THR A 64 44.31 -39.06 37.32
C THR A 64 44.00 -38.93 35.82
N LYS A 65 44.04 -40.01 35.04
CA LYS A 65 43.80 -39.95 33.57
C LYS A 65 42.32 -39.78 33.22
N LYS A 66 41.41 -40.51 33.88
CA LYS A 66 39.94 -40.41 33.68
C LYS A 66 39.38 -39.05 34.07
N GLY A 67 39.84 -38.48 35.18
CA GLY A 67 39.45 -37.14 35.62
C GLY A 67 39.88 -36.05 34.63
N LYS A 68 41.12 -36.14 34.12
CA LYS A 68 41.64 -35.19 33.12
C LYS A 68 40.89 -35.25 31.79
N LEU A 69 40.41 -36.44 31.39
CA LEU A 69 39.60 -36.63 30.19
C LEU A 69 38.16 -36.08 30.38
N ARG A 70 37.56 -36.29 31.56
CA ARG A 70 36.25 -35.70 31.91
C ARG A 70 36.28 -34.17 31.90
N VAL A 71 37.31 -33.56 32.50
CA VAL A 71 37.47 -32.10 32.51
C VAL A 71 37.63 -31.52 31.09
N LYS A 72 38.35 -32.21 30.19
CA LYS A 72 38.43 -31.82 28.77
C LYS A 72 37.08 -31.90 28.06
N MET A 73 36.35 -33.00 28.23
CA MET A 73 35.02 -33.16 27.63
C MET A 73 34.02 -32.12 28.16
N GLU A 74 34.11 -31.76 29.44
CA GLU A 74 33.24 -30.75 30.06
C GLU A 74 33.56 -29.33 29.58
N GLY A 75 34.84 -29.02 29.34
CA GLY A 75 35.27 -27.78 28.70
C GLY A 75 34.84 -27.66 27.24
N GLU A 76 34.95 -28.74 26.47
CA GLU A 76 34.46 -28.81 25.08
C GLU A 76 32.93 -28.70 25.01
N ALA A 77 32.21 -29.38 25.92
CA ALA A 77 30.76 -29.29 26.02
C ALA A 77 30.29 -27.88 26.40
N SER A 78 31.02 -27.20 27.29
CA SER A 78 30.74 -25.81 27.66
C SER A 78 30.97 -24.85 26.49
N SER A 79 32.07 -25.02 25.75
CA SER A 79 32.34 -24.22 24.53
C SER A 79 31.28 -24.43 23.44
N LEU A 80 30.80 -25.67 23.27
CA LEU A 80 29.72 -25.99 22.33
C LEU A 80 28.39 -25.34 22.73
N ARG A 81 28.04 -25.38 24.01
CA ARG A 81 26.85 -24.72 24.55
C ARG A 81 26.91 -23.20 24.34
N GLU A 82 28.06 -22.59 24.61
CA GLU A 82 28.26 -21.14 24.42
C GLU A 82 28.11 -20.74 22.94
N LYS A 83 28.70 -21.52 22.01
CA LYS A 83 28.53 -21.30 20.55
C LYS A 83 27.07 -21.43 20.10
N MET A 84 26.32 -22.40 20.64
CA MET A 84 24.89 -22.53 20.33
C MET A 84 24.07 -21.35 20.85
N GLU A 85 24.39 -20.85 22.05
CA GLU A 85 23.71 -19.69 22.62
C GLU A 85 23.98 -18.40 21.82
N GLN A 86 25.24 -18.18 21.41
CA GLN A 86 25.61 -17.07 20.53
C GLN A 86 24.88 -17.15 19.18
N MET A 87 24.79 -18.34 18.59
CA MET A 87 24.05 -18.55 17.34
C MET A 87 22.56 -18.28 17.51
N MET A 88 21.94 -18.73 18.60
CA MET A 88 20.52 -18.43 18.90
C MET A 88 20.29 -16.94 19.04
N LYS A 89 21.10 -16.23 19.84
CA LYS A 89 21.02 -14.78 20.02
C LYS A 89 21.17 -14.04 18.69
N ALA A 90 22.16 -14.40 17.87
CA ALA A 90 22.36 -13.78 16.56
C ALA A 90 21.16 -14.02 15.62
N ARG A 91 20.55 -15.20 15.67
CA ARG A 91 19.37 -15.54 14.87
C ARG A 91 18.13 -14.77 15.34
N GLU A 92 17.92 -14.66 16.65
CA GLU A 92 16.84 -13.87 17.23
C GLU A 92 16.98 -12.39 16.83
N GLU A 93 18.17 -11.81 16.99
CA GLU A 93 18.45 -10.42 16.61
C GLU A 93 18.25 -10.15 15.12
N LEU A 94 18.62 -11.10 14.25
CA LEU A 94 18.36 -10.99 12.82
C LEU A 94 16.85 -11.01 12.52
N THR A 95 16.10 -11.88 13.21
CA THR A 95 14.64 -11.96 13.01
C THR A 95 13.91 -10.72 13.52
N THR A 96 14.32 -10.14 14.65
CA THR A 96 13.72 -8.90 15.17
C THR A 96 14.00 -7.73 14.24
N LYS A 97 15.26 -7.51 13.82
CA LYS A 97 15.63 -6.46 12.85
C LYS A 97 14.86 -6.61 11.53
N THR A 98 14.66 -7.84 11.07
CA THR A 98 13.88 -8.12 9.86
C THR A 98 12.41 -7.72 10.03
N LEU A 99 11.80 -8.02 11.18
CA LEU A 99 10.41 -7.66 11.47
C LEU A 99 10.24 -6.15 11.62
N GLU A 100 11.13 -5.48 12.34
CA GLU A 100 11.15 -4.01 12.49
C GLU A 100 11.26 -3.33 11.13
N THR A 101 12.18 -3.79 10.28
CA THR A 101 12.35 -3.25 8.92
C THR A 101 11.08 -3.44 8.09
N LYS A 102 10.42 -4.61 8.19
CA LYS A 102 9.14 -4.85 7.50
C LYS A 102 8.06 -3.89 7.98
N LEU A 103 7.94 -3.67 9.29
CA LEU A 103 6.97 -2.73 9.85
C LEU A 103 7.23 -1.30 9.34
N LEU A 104 8.47 -0.84 9.41
CA LEU A 104 8.88 0.49 8.94
C LEU A 104 8.61 0.68 7.44
N ILE A 105 8.85 -0.34 6.61
CA ILE A 105 8.49 -0.31 5.18
C ILE A 105 6.97 -0.20 5.00
N THR A 106 6.18 -0.93 5.78
CA THR A 106 4.71 -0.86 5.66
C THR A 106 4.14 0.48 6.12
N GLU A 107 4.71 1.06 7.18
CA GLU A 107 4.35 2.40 7.67
C GLU A 107 4.69 3.47 6.64
N LYS A 108 5.93 3.52 6.15
CA LYS A 108 6.35 4.40 5.05
C LYS A 108 5.44 4.29 3.83
N LYS A 109 5.04 3.07 3.46
CA LYS A 109 4.09 2.85 2.34
C LYS A 109 2.71 3.44 2.61
N LYS A 110 2.22 3.43 3.86
CA LYS A 110 0.95 4.04 4.23
C LYS A 110 1.07 5.57 4.21
N GLU A 111 2.15 6.13 4.75
CA GLU A 111 2.44 7.57 4.71
C GLU A 111 2.48 8.10 3.28
N VAL A 112 3.21 7.42 2.38
CA VAL A 112 3.30 7.81 0.98
C VAL A 112 1.93 7.78 0.29
N LYS A 113 1.10 6.76 0.56
CA LYS A 113 -0.25 6.70 0.00
C LYS A 113 -1.13 7.84 0.52
N LEU A 114 -1.03 8.16 1.80
CA LEU A 114 -1.78 9.25 2.42
C LEU A 114 -1.36 10.61 1.83
N ALA A 115 -0.06 10.87 1.74
CA ALA A 115 0.49 12.06 1.11
C ALA A 115 0.09 12.20 -0.37
N GLN A 116 0.04 11.08 -1.11
CA GLN A 116 -0.42 11.10 -2.51
C GLN A 116 -1.90 11.45 -2.63
N VAL A 117 -2.75 10.98 -1.71
CA VAL A 117 -4.18 11.33 -1.68
C VAL A 117 -4.36 12.81 -1.31
N GLU A 118 -3.61 13.30 -0.34
CA GLU A 118 -3.66 14.70 0.09
C GLU A 118 -3.16 15.65 -1.01
N ALA A 119 -2.06 15.32 -1.70
CA ALA A 119 -1.55 16.10 -2.82
C ALA A 119 -2.59 16.21 -3.95
N LYS A 120 -3.28 15.12 -4.30
CA LYS A 120 -4.36 15.15 -5.30
C LYS A 120 -5.55 16.01 -4.86
N ARG A 121 -5.86 16.01 -3.55
CA ARG A 121 -6.93 16.84 -2.99
C ARG A 121 -6.58 18.33 -3.07
N GLU A 122 -5.35 18.69 -2.69
CA GLU A 122 -4.87 20.07 -2.77
C GLU A 122 -4.78 20.56 -4.23
N GLU A 123 -4.33 19.72 -5.16
CA GLU A 123 -4.33 20.06 -6.59
C GLU A 123 -5.75 20.30 -7.13
N ALA A 124 -6.70 19.43 -6.78
CA ALA A 124 -8.10 19.58 -7.17
C ALA A 124 -8.72 20.87 -6.60
N LYS A 125 -8.41 21.18 -5.34
CA LYS A 125 -8.86 22.43 -4.68
C LYS A 125 -8.25 23.66 -5.35
N GLY A 126 -6.93 23.65 -5.60
CA GLY A 126 -6.26 24.75 -6.28
C GLY A 126 -6.80 24.99 -7.70
N LYS A 127 -7.15 23.93 -8.43
CA LYS A 127 -7.80 24.04 -9.73
C LYS A 127 -9.19 24.65 -9.65
N ALA A 128 -10.02 24.21 -8.69
CA ALA A 128 -11.35 24.76 -8.48
C ALA A 128 -11.29 26.25 -8.08
N ASP A 129 -10.37 26.62 -7.18
CA ASP A 129 -10.18 28.01 -6.74
C ASP A 129 -9.74 28.92 -7.91
N LEU A 130 -8.88 28.43 -8.80
CA LEU A 130 -8.50 29.17 -10.01
C LEU A 130 -9.66 29.34 -10.99
N GLU A 131 -10.46 28.29 -11.19
CA GLU A 131 -11.64 28.34 -12.04
C GLU A 131 -12.68 29.34 -11.50
N GLU A 132 -12.95 29.32 -10.20
CA GLU A 132 -13.85 30.27 -9.55
C GLU A 132 -13.35 31.72 -9.70
N ARG A 133 -12.04 31.96 -9.53
CA ARG A 133 -11.43 33.28 -9.75
C ARG A 133 -11.59 33.74 -11.20
N MET A 134 -11.42 32.84 -12.16
CA MET A 134 -11.59 33.15 -13.58
C MET A 134 -13.04 33.47 -13.93
N ILE A 135 -14.01 32.75 -13.36
CA ILE A 135 -15.45 33.03 -13.51
C ILE A 135 -15.75 34.42 -12.94
N LYS A 136 -15.35 34.71 -11.70
CA LYS A 136 -15.55 36.03 -11.08
C LYS A 136 -14.95 37.18 -11.88
N LEU A 137 -13.77 36.97 -12.48
CA LEU A 137 -13.13 37.98 -13.32
C LEU A 137 -13.93 38.22 -14.61
N LYS A 138 -14.38 37.15 -15.28
CA LYS A 138 -15.23 37.24 -16.47
C LYS A 138 -16.55 37.93 -16.15
N GLU A 139 -17.21 37.52 -15.07
CA GLU A 139 -18.43 38.15 -14.56
C GLU A 139 -18.22 39.64 -14.29
N ALA A 140 -17.18 40.02 -13.56
CA ALA A 140 -16.88 41.42 -13.28
C ALA A 140 -16.64 42.24 -14.56
N LYS A 141 -16.00 41.64 -15.56
CA LYS A 141 -15.78 42.28 -16.87
C LYS A 141 -17.10 42.50 -17.61
N VAL A 142 -17.93 41.47 -17.73
CA VAL A 142 -19.25 41.55 -18.37
C VAL A 142 -20.15 42.56 -17.65
N TRP A 143 -20.15 42.54 -16.31
CA TRP A 143 -20.90 43.52 -15.53
C TRP A 143 -20.44 44.96 -15.80
N LYS A 144 -19.13 45.18 -15.87
CA LYS A 144 -18.57 46.49 -16.19
C LYS A 144 -18.96 46.97 -17.59
N GLU A 145 -18.91 46.09 -18.58
CA GLU A 145 -19.35 46.38 -19.96
C GLU A 145 -20.83 46.75 -20.00
N LEU A 146 -21.69 45.99 -19.30
CA LEU A 146 -23.12 46.26 -19.22
C LEU A 146 -23.45 47.59 -18.53
N MET A 147 -22.64 48.02 -17.55
CA MET A 147 -22.77 49.34 -16.93
C MET A 147 -22.35 50.48 -17.87
N VAL A 148 -21.33 50.26 -18.71
CA VAL A 148 -20.90 51.24 -19.72
C VAL A 148 -21.95 51.37 -20.81
N GLU A 149 -22.45 50.24 -21.33
CA GLU A 149 -23.51 50.20 -22.35
C GLU A 149 -24.78 50.94 -21.89
N GLU A 150 -25.21 50.73 -20.64
CA GLU A 150 -26.34 51.48 -20.07
C GLU A 150 -26.06 52.98 -20.01
N LYS A 151 -24.86 53.37 -19.59
CA LYS A 151 -24.48 54.78 -19.50
C LYS A 151 -24.49 55.43 -20.88
N GLU A 152 -23.93 54.78 -21.90
CA GLU A 152 -23.94 55.25 -23.28
C GLU A 152 -25.36 55.41 -23.81
N HIS A 153 -26.20 54.40 -23.60
CA HIS A 153 -27.59 54.43 -24.01
C HIS A 153 -28.39 55.57 -23.33
N MET A 154 -28.12 55.83 -22.04
CA MET A 154 -28.75 56.91 -21.28
C MET A 154 -28.25 58.30 -21.68
N MET A 155 -27.05 58.42 -22.25
CA MET A 155 -26.50 59.70 -22.73
C MET A 155 -27.01 60.09 -24.13
N MET A 156 -27.73 59.22 -24.84
CA MET A 156 -28.32 59.55 -26.13
C MET A 156 -29.40 60.63 -26.00
N SER A 157 -29.31 61.67 -26.84
CA SER A 157 -30.30 62.76 -26.90
C SER A 157 -31.61 62.25 -27.51
N LYS A 158 -32.71 62.46 -26.80
CA LYS A 158 -34.06 62.08 -27.25
C LYS A 158 -34.79 63.16 -28.05
N LYS A 159 -34.20 64.36 -28.14
CA LYS A 159 -34.88 65.55 -28.67
C LYS A 159 -35.23 65.43 -30.15
N ASP A 160 -34.41 64.70 -30.89
CA ASP A 160 -34.53 64.55 -32.34
C ASP A 160 -34.93 63.12 -32.75
N MET A 161 -35.37 62.29 -31.79
CA MET A 161 -35.80 60.92 -32.07
C MET A 161 -37.25 60.87 -32.56
N ASP A 162 -37.51 60.09 -33.60
CA ASP A 162 -38.87 59.77 -34.05
C ASP A 162 -39.57 58.74 -33.13
N GLN A 163 -40.82 58.39 -33.44
CA GLN A 163 -41.59 57.44 -32.63
C GLN A 163 -40.98 56.04 -32.58
N GLU A 164 -40.43 55.55 -33.70
CA GLU A 164 -39.82 54.22 -33.77
C GLU A 164 -38.51 54.20 -32.99
N GLN A 165 -37.70 55.25 -33.10
CA GLN A 165 -36.47 55.45 -32.35
C GLN A 165 -36.72 55.60 -30.84
N LEU A 166 -37.78 56.31 -30.44
CA LEU A 166 -38.20 56.42 -29.03
C LEU A 166 -38.67 55.07 -28.47
N GLN A 167 -39.35 54.26 -29.27
CA GLN A 167 -39.79 52.93 -28.85
C GLN A 167 -38.59 52.00 -28.70
N TRP A 168 -37.69 51.96 -29.69
CA TRP A 168 -36.43 51.22 -29.60
C TRP A 168 -35.60 51.63 -28.37
N TRP A 169 -35.51 52.93 -28.07
CA TRP A 169 -34.80 53.42 -26.87
C TRP A 169 -35.42 52.88 -25.58
N LYS A 170 -36.75 52.79 -25.48
CA LYS A 170 -37.43 52.23 -24.31
C LYS A 170 -37.19 50.73 -24.20
N ASP A 171 -37.35 50.00 -25.30
CA ASP A 171 -37.21 48.55 -25.35
C ASP A 171 -35.76 48.14 -25.02
N TYR A 172 -34.77 48.87 -25.56
CA TYR A 172 -33.36 48.63 -25.29
C TYR A 172 -32.99 48.90 -23.83
N LYS A 173 -33.57 49.94 -23.21
CA LYS A 173 -33.40 50.20 -21.78
C LYS A 173 -33.97 49.06 -20.93
N GLU A 174 -35.13 48.52 -21.31
CA GLU A 174 -35.76 47.40 -20.62
C GLU A 174 -34.94 46.10 -20.80
N ASP A 175 -34.40 45.86 -22.00
CA ASP A 175 -33.49 44.75 -22.29
C ASP A 175 -32.20 44.83 -21.44
N ILE A 176 -31.56 46.00 -21.32
CA ILE A 176 -30.41 46.18 -20.40
C ILE A 176 -30.80 45.83 -18.95
N ALA A 177 -31.98 46.29 -18.50
CA ALA A 177 -32.46 46.01 -17.14
C ALA A 177 -32.73 44.51 -16.93
N GLU A 178 -33.25 43.83 -17.94
CA GLU A 178 -33.44 42.38 -17.96
C GLU A 178 -32.11 41.63 -17.90
N ARG A 179 -31.14 41.99 -18.76
CA ARG A 179 -29.78 41.41 -18.76
C ARG A 179 -29.10 41.58 -17.41
N LYS A 180 -29.23 42.75 -16.77
CA LYS A 180 -28.72 42.98 -15.40
C LYS A 180 -29.42 42.13 -14.34
N ARG A 181 -30.73 41.93 -14.50
CA ARG A 181 -31.51 41.07 -13.59
C ARG A 181 -31.02 39.63 -13.71
N ILE A 182 -30.97 39.08 -14.92
CA ILE A 182 -30.51 37.72 -15.19
C ILE A 182 -29.10 37.51 -14.64
N PHE A 183 -28.18 38.45 -14.92
CA PHE A 183 -26.81 38.40 -14.44
C PHE A 183 -26.72 38.33 -12.90
N ARG A 184 -27.52 39.14 -12.18
CA ARG A 184 -27.56 39.14 -10.71
C ARG A 184 -28.15 37.86 -10.10
N TYR A 185 -29.11 37.22 -10.76
CA TYR A 185 -29.77 36.02 -10.21
C TYR A 185 -29.07 34.71 -10.55
N LYS A 186 -28.41 34.63 -11.71
CA LYS A 186 -27.87 33.37 -12.23
C LYS A 186 -26.35 33.31 -12.31
N GLY A 187 -25.65 34.45 -12.19
CA GLY A 187 -24.26 34.52 -12.66
C GLY A 187 -24.19 34.24 -14.16
N TRP A 188 -23.02 34.42 -14.76
CA TRP A 188 -22.80 34.00 -16.14
C TRP A 188 -22.20 32.58 -16.10
N VAL A 189 -23.01 31.56 -16.42
CA VAL A 189 -22.58 30.16 -16.54
C VAL A 189 -21.99 29.91 -17.92
#